data_AF-A0A522E440-F1
#
_entry.id   AF-A0A522E440-F1
#
_cell.length_a   1.000
_cell.length_b   1.000
_cell.length_c   1.000
_cell.angle_alpha   90.00
_cell.angle_beta   90.00
_cell.angle_gamma   90.00
#
_symmetry.space_group_name_H-M   'P 1'
#
loop_
_entity.id
_entity.type
_entity.pdbx_description
1 polymer ?
#
loop_
_entity_poly.entity_id
_entity_poly.type
_entity_poly.pdbx_seq_one_letter_code
_entity_poly.pdbx_strand_id
1 'polypeptide(L)'
;MTILLAILIGSVILFWILHKLDILRFCPICSAVALTWLVGLLLLYATNLPVDPLFIAILTGASLGALAEKYGSKFGFFWKTILVVLGSAGIYLLVIEDALKALILFSVVALVTVMFVLGRLRRKASEDKFKDCC
;
A
#
# COMPACT_ATOMS: atom_id res chain seq x y z
N MET A 1 7.79 14.94 -12.19
CA MET A 1 7.40 14.78 -10.76
C MET A 1 6.04 15.38 -10.41
N THR A 2 5.69 16.60 -10.83
CA THR A 2 4.41 17.26 -10.50
C THR A 2 3.16 16.53 -10.99
N ILE A 3 3.20 15.97 -12.20
CA ILE A 3 2.07 15.24 -12.81
C ILE A 3 1.73 13.96 -12.03
N LEU A 4 2.76 13.21 -11.61
CA LEU A 4 2.60 11.99 -10.82
C LEU A 4 1.98 12.27 -9.44
N LEU A 5 2.42 13.34 -8.78
CA LEU A 5 1.84 13.81 -7.52
C LEU A 5 0.37 14.24 -7.69
N ALA A 6 0.05 14.95 -8.77
CA ALA A 6 -1.32 15.37 -9.06
C ALA A 6 -2.24 14.17 -9.31
N ILE A 7 -1.78 13.14 -10.02
CA ILE A 7 -2.53 11.89 -10.24
C ILE A 7 -2.75 11.14 -8.92
N LEU A 8 -1.72 11.07 -8.07
CA LEU A 8 -1.82 10.44 -6.74
C LEU A 8 -2.86 11.15 -5.87
N ILE A 9 -2.75 12.47 -5.73
CA ILE A 9 -3.70 13.27 -4.94
C ILE A 9 -5.12 13.17 -5.52
N GLY A 10 -5.25 13.27 -6.85
CA GLY A 10 -6.53 13.13 -7.53
C GLY A 10 -7.18 11.76 -7.31
N SER A 11 -6.39 10.69 -7.34
CA SER A 11 -6.88 9.33 -7.09
C SER A 11 -7.37 9.16 -5.64
N VAL A 12 -6.65 9.71 -4.65
CA VAL A 12 -7.07 9.67 -3.24
C VAL A 12 -8.39 10.41 -3.02
N ILE A 13 -8.54 11.60 -3.62
CA ILE A 13 -9.76 12.40 -3.51
C ILE A 13 -10.93 11.70 -4.21
N LEU A 14 -10.71 11.16 -5.41
CA LEU A 14 -11.74 10.43 -6.16
C LEU A 14 -12.23 9.21 -5.37
N PHE A 15 -11.30 8.41 -4.83
CA PHE A 15 -11.64 7.27 -3.99
C PHE A 15 -12.38 7.65 -2.71
N TRP A 16 -12.01 8.78 -2.10
CA TRP A 16 -12.72 9.28 -0.92
C TRP A 16 -14.17 9.68 -1.23
N ILE A 17 -14.40 10.32 -2.38
CA ILE A 17 -15.74 10.69 -2.85
C ILE A 17 -16.58 9.46 -3.18
N LEU A 18 -16.01 8.50 -3.94
CA LEU A 18 -16.71 7.25 -4.28
C LEU A 18 -17.07 6.42 -3.05
N HIS A 19 -16.19 6.37 -2.06
CA HIS A 19 -16.47 5.71 -0.78
C HIS A 19 -17.62 6.39 -0.03
N LYS A 20 -17.68 7.72 -0.04
CA LYS A 20 -18.76 8.47 0.61
C LYS A 20 -20.13 8.27 -0.05
N LEU A 21 -20.15 7.86 -1.32
CA LEU A 21 -21.37 7.70 -2.11
C LEU A 21 -21.95 6.28 -2.05
N ASP A 22 -21.26 5.30 -1.46
CA ASP A 22 -21.75 3.91 -1.27
C ASP A 22 -22.20 3.20 -2.58
N ILE A 23 -21.68 3.65 -3.74
CA ILE A 23 -22.14 3.21 -5.07
C ILE A 23 -21.56 1.82 -5.45
N LEU A 24 -20.46 1.39 -4.83
CA LEU A 24 -19.72 0.19 -5.22
C LEU A 24 -19.44 -0.71 -4.02
N ARG A 25 -19.91 -1.96 -4.10
CA ARG A 25 -19.59 -3.10 -3.21
C ARG A 25 -18.15 -3.61 -3.33
N PHE A 26 -17.22 -2.71 -3.61
CA PHE A 26 -15.82 -3.03 -3.79
C PHE A 26 -15.02 -2.26 -2.74
N CYS A 27 -14.13 -2.97 -2.05
CA CYS A 27 -13.23 -2.34 -1.10
C CYS A 27 -12.47 -1.19 -1.80
N PRO A 28 -12.67 0.08 -1.39
CA PRO A 28 -12.12 1.25 -2.09
C PRO A 28 -10.59 1.21 -2.17
N ILE A 29 -9.94 0.57 -1.19
CA ILE A 29 -8.49 0.46 -1.13
C ILE A 29 -7.98 -0.61 -2.09
N CYS A 30 -8.71 -1.72 -2.25
CA CYS A 30 -8.34 -2.78 -3.20
C CYS A 30 -8.51 -2.33 -4.65
N SER A 31 -9.60 -1.60 -4.93
CA SER A 31 -9.82 -1.01 -6.26
C SER A 31 -8.84 0.13 -6.54
N ALA A 32 -8.45 0.93 -5.54
CA ALA A 32 -7.39 1.92 -5.70
C ALA A 32 -6.05 1.28 -6.10
N VAL A 33 -5.62 0.24 -5.39
CA VAL A 33 -4.38 -0.47 -5.72
C VAL A 33 -4.47 -1.11 -7.10
N ALA A 34 -5.58 -1.80 -7.41
CA ALA A 34 -5.78 -2.42 -8.72
C ALA A 34 -5.74 -1.40 -9.86
N LEU A 35 -6.41 -0.25 -9.70
CA LEU A 35 -6.35 0.85 -10.68
C LEU A 35 -4.95 1.44 -10.80
N THR A 36 -4.22 1.59 -9.69
CA THR A 36 -2.86 2.14 -9.72
C THR A 36 -1.94 1.21 -10.52
N TRP A 37 -2.04 -0.11 -10.33
CA TRP A 37 -1.34 -1.10 -11.15
C TRP A 37 -1.76 -1.04 -12.62
N LEU A 38 -3.07 -0.96 -12.89
CA LEU A 38 -3.60 -1.01 -14.25
C LEU A 38 -3.19 0.23 -15.06
N VAL A 39 -3.38 1.43 -14.50
CA VAL A 39 -2.91 2.70 -15.09
C VAL A 39 -1.40 2.68 -15.24
N GLY A 40 -0.72 2.16 -14.23
CA GLY A 40 0.72 2.06 -14.18
C GLY A 40 1.35 1.23 -15.30
N LEU A 41 0.83 0.01 -15.46
CA LEU A 41 1.23 -0.89 -16.53
C LEU A 41 0.85 -0.34 -17.90
N LEU A 42 -0.31 0.32 -18.03
CA LEU A 42 -0.70 0.98 -19.28
C LEU A 42 0.30 2.08 -19.67
N LEU A 43 0.73 2.89 -18.70
CA LEU A 43 1.71 3.95 -18.95
C LEU A 43 3.05 3.39 -19.40
N LEU A 44 3.54 2.34 -18.73
CA LEU A 44 4.79 1.66 -19.11
C LEU A 44 4.70 1.08 -20.52
N TYR A 45 3.58 0.42 -20.84
CA TYR A 45 3.34 -0.14 -22.18
C TYR A 45 3.28 0.93 -23.26
N ALA A 46 2.58 2.05 -23.02
CA ALA A 46 2.41 3.11 -23.99
C ALA A 46 3.69 3.94 -24.23
N THR A 47 4.56 4.04 -23.22
CA THR A 47 5.73 4.94 -23.29
C THR A 47 7.04 4.21 -23.57
N ASN A 48 7.08 2.87 -23.52
CA ASN A 48 8.32 2.06 -23.64
C ASN A 48 9.45 2.56 -22.72
N LEU A 49 9.10 3.23 -21.63
CA LEU A 49 10.08 3.78 -20.70
C LEU A 49 10.70 2.66 -19.85
N PRO A 50 12.00 2.76 -19.53
CA PRO A 50 12.59 1.88 -18.52
C PRO A 50 11.82 2.07 -17.21
N VAL A 51 11.54 0.95 -16.53
CA VAL A 51 10.75 0.98 -15.30
C VAL A 51 11.55 1.67 -14.20
N ASP A 52 11.14 2.88 -13.84
CA ASP A 52 11.76 3.65 -12.75
C ASP A 52 11.59 2.90 -11.41
N PRO A 53 12.66 2.67 -10.63
CA PRO A 53 12.57 2.08 -9.29
C PRO A 53 11.55 2.76 -8.37
N LEU A 54 11.39 4.08 -8.50
CA LEU A 54 10.40 4.86 -7.77
C LEU A 54 8.97 4.40 -8.09
N PHE A 55 8.73 4.08 -9.36
CA PHE A 55 7.44 3.65 -9.84
C PHE A 55 7.02 2.30 -9.23
N ILE A 56 7.95 1.34 -9.20
CA ILE A 56 7.75 0.04 -8.56
C ILE A 56 7.48 0.22 -7.06
N ALA A 57 8.27 1.05 -6.38
CA ALA A 57 8.16 1.32 -4.96
C ALA A 57 6.79 1.92 -4.56
N ILE A 58 6.24 2.83 -5.39
CA ILE A 58 4.92 3.41 -5.16
C ILE A 58 3.82 2.34 -5.31
N LEU A 59 3.88 1.53 -6.37
CA LEU A 59 2.87 0.49 -6.62
C LEU A 59 2.83 -0.58 -5.53
N THR A 60 4.00 -1.06 -5.13
CA THR A 60 4.11 -2.05 -4.06
C THR A 60 3.85 -1.45 -2.68
N GLY A 61 4.25 -0.20 -2.43
CA GLY A 61 3.89 0.55 -1.23
C GLY A 61 2.38 0.76 -1.06
N ALA A 62 1.66 1.08 -2.14
CA ALA A 62 0.21 1.18 -2.13
C ALA A 62 -0.45 -0.18 -1.78
N SER A 63 0.11 -1.27 -2.31
CA SER A 63 -0.33 -2.64 -2.02
C SER A 63 -0.14 -3.00 -0.54
N LEU A 64 0.95 -2.53 0.08
CA LEU A 64 1.18 -2.65 1.53
C LEU A 64 0.14 -1.88 2.36
N GLY A 65 -0.32 -0.72 1.88
CA GLY A 65 -1.42 0.01 2.50
C GLY A 65 -2.72 -0.78 2.53
N ALA A 66 -3.06 -1.48 1.44
CA ALA A 66 -4.21 -2.37 1.37
C ALA A 66 -4.09 -3.56 2.34
N LEU A 67 -2.92 -4.16 2.44
CA LEU A 67 -2.62 -5.21 3.41
C LEU A 67 -2.76 -4.70 4.85
N ALA A 68 -2.29 -3.47 5.13
CA ALA A 68 -2.41 -2.84 6.43
C ALA A 68 -3.87 -2.56 6.81
N GLU A 69 -4.74 -2.22 5.85
CA GLU A 69 -6.18 -2.10 6.09
C GLU A 69 -6.79 -3.44 6.52
N LYS A 70 -6.56 -4.50 5.73
CA LYS A 70 -7.13 -5.83 5.96
C LYS A 70 -6.72 -6.40 7.31
N TYR A 71 -5.42 -6.43 7.57
CA TYR A 71 -4.86 -7.11 8.74
C TYR A 71 -4.71 -6.18 9.95
N GLY A 72 -4.81 -4.86 9.76
CA GLY A 72 -4.53 -3.84 10.78
C GLY A 72 -5.74 -2.99 11.19
N SER A 73 -6.97 -3.53 11.22
CA SER A 73 -8.18 -2.72 11.48
C SER A 73 -8.34 -2.15 12.91
N LYS A 74 -7.31 -2.19 13.77
CA LYS A 74 -7.36 -1.62 15.14
C LYS A 74 -6.17 -0.74 15.53
N PHE A 75 -5.15 -0.60 14.69
CA PHE A 75 -3.93 0.15 15.04
C PHE A 75 -3.94 1.62 14.56
N GLY A 76 -5.10 2.10 14.12
CA GLY A 76 -5.31 3.49 13.74
C GLY A 76 -4.62 3.87 12.43
N PHE A 77 -4.83 5.13 12.03
CA PHE A 77 -4.28 5.69 10.80
C PHE A 77 -2.74 5.70 10.80
N PHE A 78 -2.13 5.88 11.98
CA PHE A 78 -0.67 6.00 12.14
C PHE A 78 0.09 4.75 11.70
N TRP A 79 -0.39 3.55 12.05
CA TRP A 79 0.24 2.30 11.65
C TRP A 79 0.21 2.10 10.13
N LYS A 80 -0.93 2.42 9.50
CA LYS A 80 -1.10 2.30 8.06
C LYS A 80 -0.13 3.21 7.31
N THR A 81 -0.01 4.46 7.74
CA THR A 81 0.91 5.43 7.13
C THR A 81 2.37 4.99 7.28
N ILE A 82 2.77 4.50 8.46
CA ILE A 82 4.12 3.97 8.69
C ILE A 82 4.43 2.81 7.76
N LEU A 83 3.49 1.87 7.60
CA LEU A 83 3.69 0.68 6.78
C LEU A 83 3.81 1.03 5.29
N VAL A 84 3.02 2.00 4.82
CA VAL A 84 3.12 2.53 3.45
C VAL A 84 4.44 3.29 3.23
N VAL A 85 4.81 4.19 4.15
CA VAL A 85 6.01 5.03 3.99
C VAL A 85 7.29 4.20 4.12
N LEU A 86 7.43 3.41 5.18
CA LEU A 86 8.62 2.56 5.37
C LEU A 86 8.67 1.42 4.35
N GLY A 87 7.52 0.85 4.00
CA GLY A 87 7.42 -0.19 2.98
C GLY A 87 7.83 0.31 1.60
N SER A 88 7.26 1.44 1.16
CA SER A 88 7.66 2.05 -0.13
C SER A 88 9.13 2.46 -0.15
N ALA A 89 9.65 3.07 0.92
CA ALA A 89 11.05 3.42 1.04
C ALA A 89 11.97 2.19 1.01
N GLY A 90 11.58 1.11 1.70
CA GLY A 90 12.32 -0.15 1.73
C GLY A 90 12.36 -0.82 0.36
N ILE A 91 11.23 -0.81 -0.37
CA ILE A 91 11.16 -1.37 -1.72
C ILE A 91 11.99 -0.53 -2.70
N TYR A 92 11.94 0.81 -2.60
CA TYR A 92 12.78 1.67 -3.42
C TYR A 92 14.26 1.33 -3.24
N LEU A 93 14.73 1.23 -1.99
CA LEU A 93 16.11 0.88 -1.67
C LEU A 93 16.49 -0.52 -2.14
N LEU A 94 15.54 -1.46 -2.12
CA LEU A 94 15.75 -2.81 -2.63
C LEU A 94 15.95 -2.80 -4.15
N VAL A 95 15.18 -1.98 -4.88
CA VAL A 95 15.26 -1.89 -6.34
C VAL A 95 16.50 -1.12 -6.81
N ILE A 96 16.99 -0.14 -6.04
CA ILE A 96 18.24 0.59 -6.37
C ILE A 96 19.52 -0.12 -5.87
N GLU A 97 19.44 -1.43 -5.61
CA GLU A 97 20.53 -2.32 -5.16
C GLU A 97 21.17 -2.03 -3.78
N ASP A 98 20.53 -1.20 -2.96
CA ASP A 98 21.01 -0.90 -1.60
C ASP A 98 20.41 -1.90 -0.58
N ALA A 99 20.63 -3.19 -0.84
CA ALA A 99 19.94 -4.31 -0.17
C ALA A 99 20.11 -4.32 1.36
N LEU A 100 21.25 -3.85 1.87
CA LEU A 100 21.49 -3.72 3.32
C LEU A 100 20.56 -2.69 3.95
N LYS A 101 20.37 -1.52 3.32
CA LYS A 101 19.46 -0.48 3.84
C LYS A 101 18.01 -0.92 3.75
N ALA A 102 17.66 -1.61 2.66
CA ALA A 102 16.34 -2.22 2.51
C ALA A 102 16.08 -3.24 3.62
N LEU A 103 17.04 -4.13 3.91
CA LEU A 103 16.93 -5.12 4.98
C LEU A 103 16.71 -4.47 6.34
N ILE A 104 17.46 -3.40 6.65
CA ILE A 104 17.29 -2.63 7.89
C ILE A 104 15.87 -2.07 7.98
N LEU A 105 15.37 -1.42 6.93
CA LEU A 105 14.00 -0.87 6.92
C LEU A 105 12.93 -1.96 7.07
N PHE A 106 13.05 -3.07 6.35
CA PHE A 106 12.12 -4.19 6.49
C PHE A 106 12.20 -4.82 7.87
N SER A 107 13.39 -4.93 8.48
CA SER A 107 13.54 -5.41 9.84
C SER A 107 12.87 -4.49 10.86
N VAL A 108 12.93 -3.16 10.67
CA VAL A 108 12.21 -2.20 11.51
C VAL A 108 10.70 -2.38 11.34
N VAL A 109 10.21 -2.48 10.09
CA VAL A 109 8.78 -2.74 9.83
C VAL A 109 8.35 -4.07 10.47
N ALA A 110 9.15 -5.13 10.33
CA ALA A 110 8.88 -6.43 10.91
C ALA A 110 8.89 -6.38 12.44
N LEU A 111 9.87 -5.72 13.06
CA LEU A 111 9.96 -5.56 14.51
C LEU A 111 8.72 -4.83 15.05
N VAL A 112 8.35 -3.72 14.43
CA VAL A 112 7.19 -2.95 14.84
C VAL A 112 5.91 -3.78 14.63
N THR A 113 5.80 -4.51 13.51
CA THR A 113 4.68 -5.42 13.25
C THR A 113 4.59 -6.51 14.32
N VAL A 114 5.71 -7.13 14.65
CA VAL A 114 5.81 -8.22 15.63
C VAL A 114 5.49 -7.71 17.03
N MET A 115 6.00 -6.54 17.45
CA MET A 115 5.64 -5.90 18.72
C MET A 115 4.13 -5.67 18.83
N PHE A 116 3.48 -5.25 17.73
CA PHE A 116 2.04 -5.03 17.72
C PHE A 116 1.20 -6.31 17.60
N VAL A 117 1.72 -7.36 16.95
CA VAL A 117 1.03 -8.66 16.76
C VAL A 117 1.19 -9.59 17.96
N LEU A 118 2.37 -9.64 18.60
CA LEU A 118 2.66 -10.47 19.77
C LEU A 118 1.69 -10.21 20.94
N GLY A 119 1.25 -8.97 21.12
CA GLY A 119 0.23 -8.62 22.12
C GLY A 119 -1.16 -9.23 21.87
N ARG A 120 -1.40 -9.90 20.73
CA ARG A 120 -2.73 -10.39 20.31
C ARG A 120 -2.79 -11.83 19.79
N LEU A 121 -1.72 -12.62 19.88
CA LEU A 121 -1.72 -14.05 19.51
C LEU A 121 -2.76 -14.91 20.25
N ARG A 122 -3.54 -14.34 21.19
CA ARG A 122 -4.65 -15.00 21.89
C ARG A 122 -6.03 -14.89 21.21
N ARG A 123 -6.21 -14.11 20.13
CA ARG A 123 -7.51 -14.01 19.44
C ARG A 123 -7.45 -14.65 18.06
N LYS A 124 -8.01 -15.88 18.00
CA LYS A 124 -8.66 -16.59 16.88
C LYS A 124 -8.03 -16.40 15.49
N ALA A 125 -7.67 -17.53 14.85
CA ALA A 125 -7.47 -17.63 13.41
C ALA A 125 -8.49 -16.72 12.70
N SER A 126 -8.01 -15.58 12.20
CA SER A 126 -8.87 -14.47 11.79
C SER A 126 -9.63 -14.92 10.57
N GLU A 127 -10.96 -14.98 10.68
CA GLU A 127 -11.83 -15.03 9.52
C GLU A 127 -11.41 -13.97 8.50
N ASP A 128 -11.53 -14.30 7.22
CA ASP A 128 -11.14 -13.42 6.13
C ASP A 128 -12.00 -12.14 6.17
N LYS A 129 -11.40 -11.04 6.64
CA LYS A 129 -12.09 -9.75 6.83
C LYS A 129 -12.49 -9.07 5.53
N PHE A 130 -12.21 -9.67 4.37
CA PHE A 130 -12.74 -9.21 3.10
C PHE A 130 -14.27 -9.34 3.00
N LYS A 131 -14.90 -10.18 3.83
CA LYS A 131 -16.37 -10.32 3.84
C LYS A 131 -17.11 -9.02 4.14
N ASP A 132 -16.51 -8.12 4.92
CA ASP A 132 -17.14 -6.87 5.35
C ASP A 132 -16.69 -5.66 4.52
N CYS A 133 -15.79 -5.85 3.55
CA CYS A 133 -15.28 -4.80 2.68
C CYS A 133 -15.97 -4.76 1.31
N CYS A 134 -16.91 -5.68 1.05
CA CYS A 134 -17.67 -5.82 -0.19
C CYS A 134 -19.16 -5.64 0.07
#